data_AF-W7SQA8-F1
#
_entry.id   AF-W7SQA8-F1
#
_cell.length_a   1.000
_cell.length_b   1.000
_cell.length_c   1.000
_cell.angle_alpha   90.00
_cell.angle_beta   90.00
_cell.angle_gamma   90.00
#
_symmetry.space_group_name_H-M   'P 1'
#
loop_
_entity.id
_entity.type
_entity.pdbx_description
1 polymer ?
#
loop_
_entity_poly.entity_id
_entity_poly.type
_entity_poly.pdbx_seq_one_letter_code
_entity_poly.pdbx_strand_id
1 'polypeptide(L)'
;SPASGGPPGTRVGGTGDPRFWAALARADVLVLAVGGMDTLPSPLPTYLREGLRFLRPDSLRRRARALYLAAQPHLARLLGGRPVALPAHLTERYLDDCVRAVRALRPGLPVVGMVPPVHRAAVYGYVHSGRPAGEAAVRRWAGRHGVPLLDLPSLIGAHVRGGHGNPDGIHWGFDAHRAVGQAVADTVRHLDPVNP
;
A
#
# COMPACT_ATOMS: atom_id res chain seq x y z
N SER A 1 -5.04 -39.07 -14.80
CA SER A 1 -4.53 -39.20 -13.41
C SER A 1 -3.26 -40.01 -13.40
N PRO A 2 -2.30 -39.77 -12.49
CA PRO A 2 -2.13 -38.63 -11.54
C PRO A 2 -0.86 -37.81 -11.87
N ALA A 3 -0.71 -36.51 -11.59
CA ALA A 3 -0.87 -35.65 -10.40
C ALA A 3 0.36 -35.58 -9.48
N SER A 4 0.89 -34.36 -9.31
CA SER A 4 1.48 -33.72 -8.09
C SER A 4 2.57 -32.73 -8.52
N GLY A 5 2.70 -31.51 -8.01
CA GLY A 5 2.06 -30.80 -6.90
C GLY A 5 2.99 -29.63 -6.57
N GLY A 6 2.73 -28.45 -7.14
CA GLY A 6 3.44 -27.20 -6.84
C GLY A 6 2.51 -26.26 -6.07
N PRO A 7 2.97 -25.59 -4.99
CA PRO A 7 2.10 -24.84 -4.10
C PRO A 7 1.47 -23.64 -4.83
N PRO A 8 0.22 -23.26 -4.50
CA PRO A 8 -0.43 -22.09 -5.06
C PRO A 8 0.26 -20.83 -4.54
N GLY A 9 1.22 -20.33 -5.31
CA GLY A 9 1.75 -18.99 -5.13
C GLY A 9 0.64 -17.99 -5.42
N THR A 10 0.13 -17.34 -4.39
CA THR A 10 -0.71 -16.15 -4.48
C THR A 10 0.02 -15.09 -5.29
N ARG A 11 -0.22 -15.04 -6.60
CA ARG A 11 0.11 -13.90 -7.44
C ARG A 11 -0.87 -12.79 -7.10
N VAL A 12 -0.56 -12.04 -6.05
CA VAL A 12 -1.24 -10.77 -5.73
C VAL A 12 -0.65 -9.72 -6.66
N GLY A 13 -1.18 -9.68 -7.88
CA GLY A 13 -0.96 -8.64 -8.87
C GLY A 13 -2.31 -8.38 -9.53
N GLY A 14 -2.96 -7.29 -9.17
CA GLY A 14 -4.40 -7.06 -9.40
C GLY A 14 -4.87 -7.16 -10.86
N THR A 15 -3.99 -7.01 -11.85
CA THR A 15 -4.35 -7.05 -13.26
C THR A 15 -4.28 -8.43 -13.91
N GLY A 16 -3.60 -9.39 -13.29
CA GLY A 16 -3.40 -10.75 -13.84
C GLY A 16 -4.29 -11.84 -13.23
N ASP A 17 -5.07 -11.52 -12.21
CA ASP A 17 -5.95 -12.48 -11.54
C ASP A 17 -7.34 -12.48 -12.19
N PRO A 18 -7.80 -13.59 -12.82
CA PRO A 18 -9.13 -13.67 -13.42
C PRO A 18 -10.26 -13.40 -12.40
N ARG A 19 -10.01 -13.63 -11.10
CA ARG A 19 -10.99 -13.34 -10.04
C ARG A 19 -11.18 -11.84 -9.83
N PHE A 20 -10.14 -11.03 -10.02
CA PHE A 20 -10.28 -9.58 -9.98
C PHE A 20 -11.22 -9.11 -11.07
N TRP A 21 -11.04 -9.59 -12.30
CA TRP A 21 -11.90 -9.21 -13.43
C TRP A 21 -13.34 -9.65 -13.25
N ALA A 22 -13.57 -10.86 -12.74
CA ALA A 22 -14.92 -11.35 -12.41
C ALA A 22 -15.59 -10.53 -11.29
N ALA A 23 -14.83 -10.15 -10.26
CA ALA A 23 -15.34 -9.30 -9.18
C ALA A 23 -15.61 -7.87 -9.67
N LEU A 24 -14.72 -7.32 -10.49
CA LEU A 24 -14.85 -5.96 -11.04
C LEU A 24 -16.11 -5.83 -11.90
N ALA A 25 -16.49 -6.86 -12.65
CA ALA A 25 -17.72 -6.86 -13.44
C ALA A 25 -18.98 -6.64 -12.58
N ARG A 26 -18.94 -6.98 -11.30
CA ARG A 26 -20.08 -6.91 -10.36
C ARG A 26 -19.92 -5.87 -9.26
N ALA A 27 -18.79 -5.16 -9.21
CA ALA A 27 -18.52 -4.20 -8.15
C ALA A 27 -19.42 -2.98 -8.27
N ASP A 28 -19.85 -2.44 -7.12
CA ASP A 28 -20.57 -1.16 -7.02
C ASP A 28 -19.64 0.00 -6.66
N VAL A 29 -18.46 -0.30 -6.11
CA VAL A 29 -17.44 0.68 -5.74
C VAL A 29 -16.05 0.07 -5.82
N LEU A 30 -15.06 0.89 -6.18
CA LEU A 30 -13.63 0.57 -6.07
C LEU A 30 -13.02 1.32 -4.89
N VAL A 31 -12.40 0.60 -3.96
CA VAL A 31 -11.63 1.19 -2.86
C VAL A 31 -10.14 0.99 -3.09
N LEU A 32 -9.39 2.08 -3.26
CA LEU A 32 -7.94 2.10 -3.45
C LEU A 32 -7.23 2.33 -2.12
N ALA A 33 -6.90 1.23 -1.44
CA ALA A 33 -6.14 1.20 -0.19
C ALA A 33 -4.65 0.85 -0.45
N VAL A 34 -3.98 1.66 -1.27
CA VAL A 34 -2.58 1.46 -1.70
C VAL A 34 -1.73 2.70 -1.41
N GLY A 35 -0.41 2.61 -1.61
CA GLY A 35 0.50 3.76 -1.48
C GLY A 35 1.12 3.94 -0.09
N GLY A 36 0.71 3.17 0.92
CA GLY A 36 1.35 3.23 2.24
C GLY A 36 2.82 2.81 2.23
N MET A 37 3.11 1.68 1.57
CA MET A 37 4.47 1.15 1.44
C MET A 37 5.38 2.02 0.58
N ASP A 38 4.82 2.73 -0.42
CA ASP A 38 5.55 3.61 -1.35
C ASP A 38 6.40 4.65 -0.62
N THR A 39 5.85 5.17 0.48
CA THR A 39 6.45 6.25 1.27
C THR A 39 7.56 5.81 2.23
N LEU A 40 7.77 4.50 2.38
CA LEU A 40 8.70 3.95 3.35
C LEU A 40 10.15 4.06 2.87
N PRO A 41 11.11 4.31 3.78
CA PRO A 41 12.54 4.31 3.43
C PRO A 41 12.96 2.98 2.79
N SER A 42 13.60 3.06 1.63
CA SER A 42 14.15 1.91 0.90
C SER A 42 15.63 2.14 0.60
N PRO A 43 16.53 2.07 1.60
CA PRO A 43 17.95 2.37 1.43
C PRO A 43 18.65 1.42 0.43
N LEU A 44 18.09 0.23 0.23
CA LEU A 44 18.54 -0.71 -0.79
C LEU A 44 17.64 -0.58 -2.02
N PRO A 45 18.19 -0.37 -3.24
CA PRO A 45 17.42 -0.41 -4.47
C PRO A 45 16.53 -1.66 -4.57
N THR A 46 15.32 -1.50 -5.11
CA THR A 46 14.32 -2.59 -5.19
C THR A 46 14.87 -3.84 -5.86
N TYR A 47 15.65 -3.71 -6.94
CA TYR A 47 16.25 -4.87 -7.63
C TYR A 47 17.16 -5.69 -6.70
N LEU A 48 17.98 -5.05 -5.86
CA LEU A 48 18.87 -5.72 -4.92
C LEU A 48 18.07 -6.37 -3.79
N ARG A 49 17.10 -5.64 -3.25
CA ARG A 49 16.23 -6.14 -2.17
C ARG A 49 15.46 -7.37 -2.60
N GLU A 50 14.88 -7.35 -3.80
CA GLU A 50 14.20 -8.50 -4.38
C GLU A 50 15.18 -9.60 -4.79
N GLY A 51 16.36 -9.21 -5.28
CA GLY A 51 17.45 -10.09 -5.68
C GLY A 51 17.92 -11.03 -4.57
N LEU A 52 17.81 -10.61 -3.30
CA LEU A 52 18.15 -11.43 -2.14
C LEU A 52 17.52 -12.83 -2.17
N ARG A 53 16.31 -12.98 -2.73
CA ARG A 53 15.61 -14.27 -2.81
C ARG A 53 16.33 -15.31 -3.67
N PHE A 54 17.13 -14.85 -4.63
CA PHE A 54 17.87 -15.69 -5.57
C PHE A 54 19.28 -16.07 -5.07
N LEU A 55 19.73 -15.51 -3.95
CA LEU A 55 21.04 -15.85 -3.40
C LEU A 55 21.12 -17.33 -3.01
N ARG A 56 22.24 -17.94 -3.40
CA ARG A 56 22.62 -19.32 -3.11
C ARG A 56 24.06 -19.37 -2.62
N PRO A 57 24.41 -20.29 -1.71
CA PRO A 57 23.52 -21.24 -1.02
C PRO A 57 22.57 -20.56 -0.01
N ASP A 58 21.62 -21.30 0.56
CA ASP A 58 20.59 -20.76 1.46
C ASP A 58 21.15 -20.03 2.69
N SER A 59 22.34 -20.40 3.16
CA SER A 59 23.05 -19.72 4.24
C SER A 59 23.44 -18.28 3.86
N LEU A 60 23.87 -18.04 2.63
CA LEU A 60 24.20 -16.70 2.12
C LEU A 60 22.96 -15.81 2.10
N ARG A 61 21.84 -16.31 1.58
CA ARG A 61 20.56 -15.59 1.58
C ARG A 61 20.14 -15.16 2.99
N ARG A 62 20.22 -16.08 3.96
CA ARG A 62 19.86 -15.79 5.36
C ARG A 62 20.76 -14.70 5.96
N ARG A 63 22.08 -14.80 5.76
CA ARG A 63 23.05 -13.81 6.25
C ARG A 63 22.83 -12.44 5.61
N ALA A 64 22.67 -12.39 4.29
CA ALA A 64 22.42 -11.15 3.57
C ALA A 64 21.11 -10.46 4.02
N ARG A 65 20.03 -11.23 4.19
CA ARG A 65 18.76 -10.71 4.72
C ARG A 65 18.91 -10.21 6.16
N ALA A 66 19.60 -10.95 7.03
CA ALA A 66 19.82 -10.54 8.41
C ALA A 66 20.63 -9.24 8.50
N LEU A 67 21.72 -9.13 7.72
CA LEU A 67 22.53 -7.93 7.64
C LEU A 67 21.72 -6.73 7.14
N TYR A 68 20.94 -6.92 6.08
CA TYR A 68 20.07 -5.88 5.55
C TYR A 68 19.07 -5.38 6.61
N LEU A 69 18.35 -6.28 7.28
CA LEU A 69 17.38 -5.91 8.31
C LEU A 69 18.03 -5.20 9.50
N ALA A 70 19.24 -5.62 9.90
CA ALA A 70 19.99 -4.97 10.96
C ALA A 70 20.46 -3.55 10.55
N ALA A 71 20.89 -3.36 9.31
CA ALA A 71 21.37 -2.07 8.81
C ALA A 71 20.23 -1.09 8.49
N GLN A 72 19.08 -1.58 8.05
CA GLN A 72 17.95 -0.78 7.54
C GLN A 72 17.54 0.40 8.44
N PRO A 73 17.30 0.25 9.75
CA PRO A 73 16.85 1.38 10.58
C PRO A 73 17.94 2.44 10.79
N HIS A 74 19.21 2.06 10.70
CA HIS A 74 20.33 3.00 10.75
C HIS A 74 20.48 3.75 9.43
N LEU A 75 20.41 3.02 8.31
CA LEU A 75 20.47 3.62 6.97
C LEU A 75 19.28 4.54 6.70
N ALA A 76 18.08 4.16 7.13
CA ALA A 76 16.89 5.00 7.01
C ALA A 76 17.08 6.34 7.73
N ARG A 77 17.65 6.35 8.94
CA ARG A 77 17.94 7.59 9.69
C ARG A 77 19.08 8.37 9.05
N LEU A 78 20.18 7.70 8.71
CA LEU A 78 21.37 8.32 8.11
C LEU A 78 21.04 9.05 6.81
N LEU A 79 20.20 8.45 5.97
CA LEU A 79 19.80 9.01 4.67
C LEU A 79 18.55 9.89 4.76
N GLY A 80 18.06 10.20 5.97
CA GLY A 80 16.85 11.01 6.17
C GLY A 80 15.60 10.42 5.50
N GLY A 81 15.54 9.09 5.37
CA GLY A 81 14.43 8.33 4.77
C GLY A 81 14.48 8.22 3.25
N ARG A 82 15.58 8.62 2.62
CA ARG A 82 15.75 8.57 1.16
C ARG A 82 16.68 7.42 0.73
N PRO A 83 16.46 6.83 -0.46
CA PRO A 83 15.24 6.96 -1.25
C PRO A 83 14.05 6.27 -0.56
N VAL A 84 12.83 6.62 -0.98
CA VAL A 84 11.62 5.89 -0.59
C VAL A 84 11.39 4.70 -1.52
N ALA A 85 10.51 3.77 -1.14
CA ALA A 85 10.21 2.57 -1.94
C ALA A 85 9.66 2.92 -3.33
N LEU A 86 8.83 3.96 -3.44
CA LEU A 86 8.36 4.50 -4.70
C LEU A 86 8.24 6.03 -4.63
N PRO A 87 8.88 6.77 -5.57
CA PRO A 87 8.71 8.22 -5.66
C PRO A 87 7.24 8.65 -5.80
N ALA A 88 6.85 9.73 -5.13
CA ALA A 88 5.46 10.18 -5.05
C ALA A 88 4.77 10.43 -6.41
N HIS A 89 5.51 10.89 -7.42
CA HIS A 89 4.97 11.09 -8.77
C HIS A 89 4.61 9.76 -9.47
N LEU A 90 5.29 8.66 -9.12
CA LEU A 90 4.95 7.33 -9.63
C LEU A 90 3.72 6.76 -8.92
N THR A 91 3.53 7.02 -7.62
CA THR A 91 2.27 6.69 -6.91
C THR A 91 1.08 7.35 -7.61
N GLU A 92 1.18 8.65 -7.89
CA GLU A 92 0.15 9.39 -8.64
C GLU A 92 -0.10 8.79 -10.03
N ARG A 93 0.97 8.47 -10.77
CA ARG A 93 0.85 7.85 -12.10
C ARG A 93 0.14 6.49 -12.02
N TYR A 94 0.51 5.62 -11.08
CA TYR A 94 -0.11 4.31 -10.97
C TYR A 94 -1.56 4.36 -10.50
N LEU A 95 -1.90 5.32 -9.63
CA LEU A 95 -3.30 5.56 -9.27
C LEU A 95 -4.13 6.02 -10.48
N ASP A 96 -3.56 6.88 -11.34
CA ASP A 96 -4.18 7.29 -12.60
C ASP A 96 -4.34 6.09 -13.56
N ASP A 97 -3.29 5.29 -13.75
CA ASP A 97 -3.33 4.07 -14.57
C ASP A 97 -4.42 3.10 -14.08
N CYS A 98 -4.51 2.88 -12.77
CA CYS A 98 -5.54 2.02 -12.16
C CYS A 98 -6.96 2.53 -12.43
N VAL A 99 -7.23 3.82 -12.18
CA VAL A 99 -8.58 4.37 -12.38
C VAL A 99 -8.94 4.45 -13.85
N ARG A 100 -8.00 4.78 -14.75
CA ARG A 100 -8.23 4.74 -16.19
C ARG A 100 -8.58 3.34 -16.66
N ALA A 101 -7.81 2.32 -16.26
CA ALA A 101 -8.07 0.94 -16.64
C ALA A 101 -9.45 0.46 -16.14
N VAL A 102 -9.82 0.81 -14.90
CA VAL A 102 -11.13 0.45 -14.35
C VAL A 102 -12.26 1.17 -15.07
N ARG A 103 -12.15 2.48 -15.29
CA ARG A 103 -13.18 3.27 -15.97
C ARG A 103 -13.36 2.88 -17.44
N ALA A 104 -12.33 2.35 -18.09
CA ALA A 104 -12.45 1.77 -19.43
C ALA A 104 -13.35 0.52 -19.48
N LEU A 105 -13.45 -0.22 -18.37
CA LEU A 105 -14.23 -1.47 -18.28
C LEU A 105 -15.58 -1.29 -17.56
N ARG A 106 -15.62 -0.42 -16.55
CA ARG A 106 -16.81 -0.04 -15.78
C ARG A 106 -16.91 1.49 -15.74
N PRO A 107 -17.37 2.12 -16.82
CA PRO A 107 -17.66 3.56 -16.82
C PRO A 107 -18.57 3.92 -15.64
N GLY A 108 -18.28 5.04 -14.98
CA GLY A 108 -19.10 5.51 -13.86
C GLY A 108 -18.90 4.81 -12.52
N LEU A 109 -18.11 3.72 -12.43
CA LEU A 109 -17.87 3.05 -11.15
C LEU A 109 -17.25 4.05 -10.13
N PRO A 110 -17.92 4.30 -8.99
CA PRO A 110 -17.39 5.17 -7.95
C PRO A 110 -16.05 4.65 -7.41
N VAL A 111 -15.15 5.57 -7.13
CA VAL A 111 -13.81 5.26 -6.60
C VAL A 111 -13.61 6.02 -5.29
N VAL A 112 -13.14 5.32 -4.26
CA VAL A 112 -12.72 5.90 -2.98
C VAL A 112 -11.24 5.60 -2.79
N GLY A 113 -10.45 6.57 -2.34
CA GLY A 113 -9.04 6.39 -2.03
C GLY A 113 -8.73 6.58 -0.55
N MET A 114 -7.47 6.36 -0.20
CA MET A 114 -6.94 6.64 1.14
C MET A 114 -5.60 7.36 0.99
N VAL A 115 -5.33 8.36 1.84
CA VAL A 115 -3.97 8.90 1.93
C VAL A 115 -3.04 7.90 2.64
N PRO A 116 -1.72 7.91 2.38
CA PRO A 116 -0.78 7.02 3.04
C PRO A 116 -0.90 7.09 4.59
N PRO A 117 -0.96 5.94 5.29
CA PRO A 117 -1.09 5.92 6.74
C PRO A 117 0.20 6.33 7.45
N VAL A 118 0.09 6.56 8.76
CA VAL A 118 1.26 6.62 9.66
C VAL A 118 1.77 5.21 9.99
N HIS A 119 3.01 5.12 10.48
CA HIS A 119 3.56 3.91 11.09
C HIS A 119 4.42 4.26 12.31
N ARG A 120 4.72 3.26 13.14
CA ARG A 120 5.73 3.30 14.21
C ARG A 120 6.76 2.17 14.08
N ALA A 121 7.03 1.78 12.84
CA ALA A 121 7.90 0.67 12.53
C ALA A 121 9.37 0.92 12.87
N ALA A 122 9.90 0.15 13.83
CA ALA A 122 11.29 0.22 14.24
C ALA A 122 12.26 -0.18 13.11
N VAL A 123 11.86 -1.09 12.22
CA VAL A 123 12.67 -1.54 11.07
C VAL A 123 13.00 -0.42 10.08
N TYR A 124 12.17 0.64 10.03
CA TYR A 124 12.43 1.85 9.25
C TYR A 124 13.05 2.98 10.09
N GLY A 125 13.52 2.68 11.30
CA GLY A 125 14.10 3.66 12.21
C GLY A 125 13.12 4.76 12.63
N TYR A 126 11.81 4.47 12.60
CA TYR A 126 10.73 5.43 12.80
C TYR A 126 10.73 6.62 11.82
N VAL A 127 11.47 6.52 10.70
CA VAL A 127 11.59 7.59 9.72
C VAL A 127 10.34 7.64 8.85
N HIS A 128 9.76 8.83 8.73
CA HIS A 128 8.49 9.06 8.06
C HIS A 128 8.53 10.21 7.03
N SER A 129 9.73 10.64 6.65
CA SER A 129 9.97 11.82 5.80
C SER A 129 9.40 11.70 4.38
N GLY A 130 9.17 10.48 3.90
CA GLY A 130 8.57 10.22 2.59
C GLY A 130 7.06 10.49 2.52
N ARG A 131 6.34 10.36 3.65
CA ARG A 131 4.87 10.43 3.67
C ARG A 131 4.31 11.76 3.19
N PRO A 132 4.78 12.95 3.64
CA PRO A 132 4.19 14.21 3.21
C PRO A 132 4.14 14.40 1.69
N ALA A 133 5.21 14.01 0.99
CA ALA A 133 5.26 14.06 -0.47
C ALA A 133 4.28 13.05 -1.12
N GLY A 134 4.19 11.84 -0.59
CA GLY A 134 3.22 10.83 -1.04
C GLY A 134 1.78 11.28 -0.84
N GLU A 135 1.45 11.81 0.33
CA GLU A 135 0.13 12.35 0.65
C GLU A 135 -0.24 13.51 -0.29
N ALA A 136 0.67 14.47 -0.52
CA ALA A 136 0.43 15.56 -1.45
C ALA A 136 0.15 15.05 -2.89
N ALA A 137 0.86 14.01 -3.34
CA ALA A 137 0.63 13.41 -4.65
C ALA A 137 -0.73 12.70 -4.74
N VAL A 138 -1.12 11.93 -3.71
CA VAL A 138 -2.44 11.27 -3.65
C VAL A 138 -3.57 12.31 -3.61
N ARG A 139 -3.44 13.39 -2.82
CA ARG A 139 -4.43 14.46 -2.75
C ARG A 139 -4.57 15.22 -4.07
N ARG A 140 -3.45 15.53 -4.73
CA ARG A 140 -3.46 16.15 -6.07
C ARG A 140 -4.16 15.26 -7.10
N TRP A 141 -3.80 13.97 -7.14
CA TRP A 141 -4.45 12.99 -8.00
C TRP A 141 -5.96 12.93 -7.74
N ALA A 142 -6.35 12.79 -6.48
CA ALA A 142 -7.75 12.69 -6.10
C ALA A 142 -8.57 13.92 -6.51
N GLY A 143 -8.01 15.13 -6.34
CA GLY A 143 -8.63 16.37 -6.79
C GLY A 143 -8.88 16.42 -8.30
N ARG A 144 -7.97 15.87 -9.13
CA ARG A 144 -8.19 15.78 -10.58
C ARG A 144 -9.26 14.77 -10.99
N HIS A 145 -9.45 13.70 -10.22
CA HIS A 145 -10.36 12.61 -10.57
C HIS A 145 -11.70 12.65 -9.82
N GLY A 146 -11.90 13.62 -8.92
CA GLY A 146 -13.08 13.71 -8.06
C GLY A 146 -13.18 12.54 -7.08
N VAL A 147 -12.05 12.02 -6.62
CA VAL A 147 -12.02 10.83 -5.75
C VAL A 147 -12.03 11.26 -4.28
N PRO A 148 -13.05 10.90 -3.47
CA PRO A 148 -12.98 11.12 -2.04
C PRO A 148 -11.87 10.29 -1.39
N LEU A 149 -11.20 10.90 -0.41
CA LEU A 149 -10.07 10.29 0.29
C LEU A 149 -10.35 10.14 1.79
N LEU A 150 -10.10 8.96 2.33
CA LEU A 150 -10.01 8.77 3.78
C LEU A 150 -8.68 9.33 4.31
N ASP A 151 -8.77 10.13 5.36
CA ASP A 151 -7.62 10.67 6.10
C ASP A 151 -7.17 9.68 7.19
N LEU A 152 -6.45 8.63 6.79
CA LEU A 152 -5.94 7.61 7.72
C LEU A 152 -5.10 8.20 8.87
N PRO A 153 -4.17 9.15 8.64
CA PRO A 153 -3.45 9.82 9.72
C PRO A 153 -4.33 10.39 10.83
N SER A 154 -5.44 11.04 10.47
CA SER A 154 -6.40 11.57 11.44
C SER A 154 -7.23 10.46 12.08
N LEU A 155 -7.66 9.46 11.30
CA LEU A 155 -8.56 8.41 11.75
C LEU A 155 -7.91 7.39 12.71
N ILE A 156 -6.67 6.98 12.42
CA ILE A 156 -5.98 5.91 13.16
C ILE A 156 -4.62 6.31 13.71
N GLY A 157 -4.22 7.58 13.57
CA GLY A 157 -2.88 8.03 13.94
C GLY A 157 -2.53 7.80 15.41
N ALA A 158 -3.46 8.09 16.31
CA ALA A 158 -3.28 7.84 17.75
C ALA A 158 -3.15 6.34 18.04
N HIS A 159 -4.00 5.50 17.44
CA HIS A 159 -3.97 4.05 17.60
C HIS A 159 -2.61 3.46 17.17
N VAL A 160 -2.14 3.86 15.99
CA VAL A 160 -0.85 3.39 15.47
C VAL A 160 0.31 3.86 16.35
N ARG A 161 0.37 5.15 16.71
CA ARG A 161 1.46 5.67 17.56
C ARG A 161 1.43 5.07 18.97
N GLY A 162 0.24 4.78 19.50
CA GLY A 162 0.05 4.09 20.78
C GLY A 162 0.55 2.64 20.79
N GLY A 163 0.74 2.02 19.62
CA GLY A 163 1.23 0.63 19.53
C GLY A 163 0.15 -0.41 19.75
N HIS A 164 -1.10 -0.05 19.45
CA HIS A 164 -2.24 -0.95 19.56
C HIS A 164 -2.41 -1.89 18.33
N GLY A 165 -1.45 -1.84 17.40
CA GLY A 165 -1.39 -2.73 16.23
C GLY A 165 -0.35 -3.83 16.38
N ASN A 166 0.08 -4.39 15.25
CA ASN A 166 1.07 -5.45 15.24
C ASN A 166 2.43 -4.95 15.74
N PRO A 167 3.27 -5.84 16.30
CA PRO A 167 4.62 -5.50 16.76
C PRO A 167 5.53 -4.90 15.67
N ASP A 168 5.24 -5.11 14.38
CA ASP A 168 5.97 -4.51 13.28
C ASP A 168 5.78 -2.98 13.16
N GLY A 169 4.77 -2.43 13.83
CA GLY A 169 4.45 -1.01 13.83
C GLY A 169 3.84 -0.48 12.52
N ILE A 170 3.42 -1.37 11.61
CA ILE A 170 2.82 -1.04 10.30
C ILE A 170 1.37 -1.51 10.26
N HIS A 171 1.11 -2.76 10.65
CA HIS A 171 -0.22 -3.35 10.55
C HIS A 171 -1.08 -2.96 11.76
N TRP A 172 -2.35 -2.71 11.48
CA TRP A 172 -3.29 -2.17 12.45
C TRP A 172 -3.86 -3.27 13.35
N GLY A 173 -4.27 -2.88 14.55
CA GLY A 173 -5.11 -3.72 15.39
C GLY A 173 -6.55 -3.74 14.88
N PHE A 174 -7.36 -4.64 15.42
CA PHE A 174 -8.76 -4.78 15.04
C PHE A 174 -9.57 -3.49 15.20
N ASP A 175 -9.26 -2.67 16.20
CA ASP A 175 -9.99 -1.41 16.43
C ASP A 175 -9.75 -0.37 15.34
N ALA A 176 -8.50 -0.24 14.87
CA ALA A 176 -8.21 0.61 13.72
C ALA A 176 -8.82 0.04 12.43
N HIS A 177 -8.81 -1.28 12.23
CA HIS A 177 -9.53 -1.90 11.12
C HIS A 177 -11.04 -1.60 11.16
N ARG A 178 -11.67 -1.66 12.34
CA ARG A 178 -13.09 -1.34 12.52
C ARG A 178 -13.37 0.13 12.21
N ALA A 179 -12.56 1.05 12.73
CA ALA A 179 -12.70 2.48 12.49
C ALA A 179 -12.58 2.82 11.00
N VAL A 180 -11.58 2.26 10.31
CA VAL A 180 -11.40 2.44 8.86
C VAL A 180 -12.54 1.82 8.08
N GLY A 181 -12.99 0.60 8.45
CA GLY A 181 -14.13 -0.06 7.80
C GLY A 181 -15.41 0.77 7.90
N GLN A 182 -15.69 1.34 9.07
CA GLN A 182 -16.83 2.23 9.28
C GLN A 182 -16.71 3.50 8.42
N ALA A 183 -15.54 4.15 8.40
CA ALA A 183 -15.31 5.33 7.59
C ALA A 183 -15.42 5.07 6.08
N VAL A 184 -15.01 3.88 5.61
CA VAL A 184 -15.23 3.46 4.22
C VAL A 184 -16.72 3.30 3.95
N ALA A 185 -17.43 2.55 4.80
CA ALA A 185 -18.87 2.33 4.63
C ALA A 185 -19.65 3.65 4.61
N ASP A 186 -19.32 4.58 5.51
CA ASP A 186 -19.94 5.90 5.56
C ASP A 186 -19.61 6.71 4.31
N THR A 187 -18.35 6.74 3.86
CA THR A 187 -17.99 7.39 2.59
C THR A 187 -18.80 6.83 1.42
N VAL A 188 -18.92 5.50 1.33
CA VAL A 188 -19.62 4.82 0.24
C VAL A 188 -21.12 5.13 0.23
N ARG A 189 -21.79 5.21 1.38
CA ARG A 189 -23.22 5.56 1.45
C ARG A 189 -23.54 6.96 0.95
N HIS A 190 -22.56 7.88 1.00
CA HIS A 190 -22.69 9.25 0.53
C HIS A 190 -22.13 9.45 -0.87
N LEU A 191 -21.68 8.38 -1.54
CA LEU A 191 -21.43 8.44 -2.97
C LEU A 191 -22.80 8.43 -3.65
N ASP A 192 -23.12 9.49 -4.39
CA ASP A 192 -24.31 9.46 -5.25
C ASP A 192 -24.20 8.25 -6.18
N PRO A 193 -25.21 7.38 -6.25
CA PRO A 193 -25.28 6.42 -7.33
C PRO A 193 -25.41 7.22 -8.61
N VAL A 194 -24.33 7.26 -9.40
CA VAL A 194 -24.40 7.77 -10.77
C VAL A 194 -25.41 6.87 -11.48
N ASN A 195 -26.59 7.42 -11.75
CA ASN A 195 -27.61 6.76 -12.57
C ASN A 195 -26.96 6.34 -13.89
N PRO A 196 -27.11 5.07 -14.32
CA PRO A 196 -26.66 4.63 -15.62
C PRO A 196 -27.32 5.41 -16.76
#